data_AF-K8EQ99-F1
#
_entry.id   AF-K8EQ99-F1
#
_cell.length_a   1.000
_cell.length_b   1.000
_cell.length_c   1.000
_cell.angle_alpha   90.00
_cell.angle_beta   90.00
_cell.angle_gamma   90.00
#
_symmetry.space_group_name_H-M   'P 1'
#
loop_
_entity.id
_entity.type
_entity.pdbx_description
1 polymer ?
#
loop_
_entity_poly.entity_id
_entity_poly.type
_entity_poly.pdbx_seq_one_letter_code
_entity_poly.pdbx_strand_id
1 'polypeptide(L)'
;MMTEEKELCIDDLKMDLAKALAAHVDILKNVDQIEPEQIDGLAFVMRSLGFMLEKTPCLLLRDNDEDVYYAMFQYYSLLEELKHNVKMSYPHARIHTKLLIEILEGFPKTYSSDMIKWWELKTSLVVEHTKQTILMD
;
A
#
# COMPACT_ATOMS: atom_id res chain seq x y z
N MET A 1 29.60 18.74 -7.58
CA MET A 1 28.82 19.39 -6.52
C MET A 1 27.63 18.48 -6.30
N MET A 2 27.72 17.59 -5.31
CA MET A 2 26.71 16.57 -5.03
C MET A 2 25.59 17.26 -4.27
N THR A 3 24.38 17.25 -4.82
CA THR A 3 23.15 17.74 -4.17
C THR A 3 22.89 16.91 -2.91
N GLU A 4 22.72 17.58 -1.78
CA GLU A 4 22.19 16.98 -0.55
C GLU A 4 20.80 16.41 -0.87
N GLU A 5 20.72 15.12 -1.16
CA GLU A 5 19.44 14.42 -1.24
C GLU A 5 18.82 14.45 0.16
N LYS A 6 17.62 15.03 0.25
CA LYS A 6 16.88 15.12 1.51
C LYS A 6 16.59 13.70 1.98
N GLU A 7 17.28 13.27 3.02
CA GLU A 7 17.01 12.02 3.71
C GLU A 7 15.57 12.05 4.24
N LEU A 8 14.83 10.96 4.02
CA LEU A 8 13.44 10.87 4.45
C LEU A 8 13.39 10.68 5.97
N CYS A 9 12.46 11.39 6.60
CA CYS A 9 12.22 11.24 8.03
C CYS A 9 11.60 9.85 8.30
N ILE A 10 12.28 9.02 9.08
CA ILE A 10 11.82 7.67 9.41
C ILE A 10 10.50 7.69 10.16
N ASP A 11 10.27 8.70 11.01
CA ASP A 11 9.00 8.87 11.71
C ASP A 11 7.86 9.17 10.74
N ASP A 12 8.11 9.89 9.65
CA ASP A 12 7.10 10.14 8.62
C ASP A 12 6.75 8.84 7.85
N LEU A 13 7.75 8.00 7.58
CA LEU A 13 7.53 6.69 6.96
C LEU A 13 6.75 5.75 7.87
N LYS A 14 7.16 5.65 9.14
CA LYS A 14 6.43 4.91 10.17
C LYS A 14 5.00 5.42 10.32
N MET A 15 4.78 6.73 10.21
CA MET A 15 3.45 7.33 10.26
C MET A 15 2.56 6.85 9.10
N ASP A 16 3.08 6.71 7.88
CA ASP A 16 2.31 6.16 6.77
C ASP A 16 1.97 4.67 6.96
N LEU A 17 2.90 3.84 7.48
CA LEU A 17 2.57 2.45 7.86
C LEU A 17 1.49 2.40 8.94
N ALA A 18 1.58 3.25 9.96
CA ALA A 18 0.60 3.31 11.04
C ALA A 18 -0.79 3.71 10.50
N LYS A 19 -0.86 4.68 9.60
CA LYS A 19 -2.10 5.07 8.92
C LYS A 19 -2.66 3.93 8.04
N ALA A 20 -1.81 3.22 7.31
CA ALA A 20 -2.22 2.08 6.49
C ALA A 20 -2.79 0.95 7.36
N LEU A 21 -2.14 0.64 8.48
CA LEU A 21 -2.63 -0.33 9.46
C LEU A 21 -3.96 0.12 10.08
N ALA A 22 -4.08 1.39 10.45
CA ALA A 22 -5.33 1.95 10.96
C ALA A 22 -6.47 1.84 9.92
N ALA A 23 -6.20 2.18 8.66
CA ALA A 23 -7.18 2.04 7.57
C ALA A 23 -7.61 0.58 7.37
N HIS A 24 -6.67 -0.38 7.44
CA HIS A 24 -7.00 -1.80 7.39
C HIS A 24 -7.90 -2.23 8.55
N VAL A 25 -7.58 -1.83 9.79
CA VAL A 25 -8.40 -2.10 10.98
C VAL A 25 -9.79 -1.45 10.86
N ASP A 26 -9.87 -0.23 10.34
CA ASP A 26 -11.14 0.45 10.14
C ASP A 26 -12.01 -0.23 9.09
N ILE A 27 -11.43 -0.85 8.05
CA ILE A 27 -12.21 -1.69 7.14
C ILE A 27 -12.85 -2.83 7.93
N LEU A 28 -12.06 -3.58 8.70
CA LEU A 28 -12.55 -4.74 9.47
C LEU A 28 -13.66 -4.37 10.46
N LYS A 29 -13.57 -3.19 11.10
CA LYS A 29 -14.58 -2.69 12.04
C LYS A 29 -15.90 -2.32 11.36
N ASN A 30 -15.88 -1.98 10.08
CA ASN A 30 -17.06 -1.49 9.36
C ASN A 30 -17.75 -2.57 8.52
N VAL A 31 -17.42 -3.85 8.72
CA VAL A 31 -18.05 -4.97 8.00
C VAL A 31 -19.15 -5.60 8.86
N ASP A 32 -20.38 -5.08 8.75
CA ASP A 32 -21.53 -5.64 9.48
C ASP A 32 -22.16 -6.85 8.74
N GLN A 33 -22.38 -6.70 7.43
CA GLN A 33 -22.89 -7.75 6.55
C GLN A 33 -22.16 -7.68 5.20
N ILE A 34 -21.84 -8.85 4.65
CA ILE A 34 -21.21 -8.99 3.34
C ILE A 34 -22.15 -9.80 2.47
N GLU A 35 -22.65 -9.19 1.40
CA GLU A 35 -23.43 -9.92 0.39
C GLU A 35 -22.56 -11.00 -0.26
N PRO A 36 -23.10 -12.20 -0.56
CA PRO A 36 -22.31 -13.33 -1.08
C PRO A 36 -21.43 -12.99 -2.28
N GLU A 37 -21.89 -12.13 -3.18
CA GLU A 37 -21.19 -11.72 -4.40
C GLU A 37 -19.96 -10.85 -4.12
N GLN A 38 -19.83 -10.31 -2.90
CA GLN A 38 -18.73 -9.44 -2.48
C GLN A 38 -17.62 -10.22 -1.77
N ILE A 39 -17.89 -11.46 -1.33
CA ILE A 39 -17.02 -12.24 -0.44
C ILE A 39 -15.63 -12.44 -1.04
N ASP A 40 -15.54 -12.84 -2.31
CA ASP A 40 -14.25 -13.15 -2.93
C ASP A 40 -13.37 -11.91 -3.06
N GLY A 41 -13.94 -10.78 -3.52
CA GLY A 41 -13.22 -9.51 -3.64
C GLY A 41 -12.78 -8.99 -2.28
N LEU A 42 -13.64 -9.07 -1.27
CA LEU A 42 -13.30 -8.66 0.08
C LEU A 42 -12.22 -9.56 0.70
N ALA A 43 -12.33 -10.88 0.55
CA ALA A 43 -11.34 -11.83 1.04
C ALA A 43 -9.98 -11.61 0.37
N PHE A 44 -9.95 -11.31 -0.93
CA PHE A 44 -8.74 -10.95 -1.64
C PHE A 44 -8.08 -9.70 -1.05
N VAL A 45 -8.84 -8.60 -0.90
CA VAL A 45 -8.34 -7.35 -0.33
C VAL A 45 -7.86 -7.53 1.11
N MET A 46 -8.64 -8.20 1.96
CA MET A 46 -8.29 -8.40 3.37
C MET A 46 -7.01 -9.22 3.52
N ARG A 47 -6.84 -10.30 2.73
CA ARG A 47 -5.62 -11.11 2.75
C ARG A 47 -4.41 -10.32 2.27
N SER A 48 -4.55 -9.56 1.18
CA SER A 48 -3.44 -8.75 0.65
C SER A 48 -3.01 -7.66 1.62
N LEU A 49 -3.96 -6.95 2.26
CA LEU A 49 -3.65 -5.96 3.29
C LEU A 49 -3.00 -6.59 4.53
N GLY A 50 -3.54 -7.73 5.00
CA GLY A 50 -2.95 -8.47 6.12
C GLY A 50 -1.50 -8.88 5.86
N PHE A 51 -1.21 -9.36 4.65
CA PHE A 51 0.14 -9.71 4.23
C PHE A 51 1.06 -8.47 4.15
N MET A 52 0.63 -7.41 3.48
CA MET A 52 1.42 -6.17 3.34
C MET A 52 1.80 -5.55 4.69
N LEU A 53 0.87 -5.60 5.66
CA LEU A 53 0.99 -4.86 6.90
C LEU A 53 1.43 -5.71 8.09
N GLU A 54 1.64 -7.02 7.91
CA GLU A 54 1.97 -8.00 8.97
C GLU A 54 3.11 -7.52 9.87
N LYS A 55 4.17 -6.95 9.28
CA LYS A 55 5.36 -6.52 10.02
C LYS A 55 5.25 -5.11 10.61
N THR A 56 4.24 -4.35 10.24
CA THR A 56 4.06 -2.95 10.65
C THR A 56 4.18 -2.77 12.17
N PRO A 57 3.47 -3.53 13.03
CA PRO A 57 3.55 -3.32 14.48
C PRO A 57 4.98 -3.43 15.02
N CYS A 58 5.77 -4.38 14.51
CA CYS A 58 7.16 -4.57 14.92
C CYS A 58 8.05 -3.41 14.44
N LEU A 59 7.84 -2.92 13.22
CA LEU A 59 8.62 -1.82 12.64
C LEU A 59 8.37 -0.49 13.35
N LEU A 60 7.14 -0.26 13.82
CA LEU A 60 6.81 0.93 14.62
C LEU A 60 7.54 0.98 15.96
N LEU A 61 7.93 -0.17 16.51
CA LEU A 61 8.60 -0.29 17.81
C LEU A 61 10.12 -0.41 17.72
N ARG A 62 10.68 -0.59 16.52
CA ARG A 62 12.11 -0.84 16.30
C ARG A 62 12.76 0.36 15.66
N ASP A 63 14.02 0.59 16.02
CA ASP A 63 14.88 1.59 15.40
C ASP A 63 15.79 0.88 14.40
N ASN A 64 15.20 0.49 13.26
CA ASN A 64 15.94 -0.02 12.10
C ASN A 64 15.41 0.65 10.83
N ASP A 65 16.12 1.68 10.40
CA ASP A 65 15.74 2.52 9.27
C ASP A 65 15.68 1.73 7.96
N GLU A 66 16.65 0.85 7.74
CA GLU A 66 16.72 0.04 6.51
C GLU A 66 15.52 -0.92 6.40
N ASP A 67 15.13 -1.56 7.51
CA ASP A 67 13.91 -2.40 7.54
C ASP A 67 12.65 -1.56 7.25
N VAL A 68 12.57 -0.32 7.75
CA VAL A 68 11.46 0.59 7.48
C VAL A 68 11.43 0.97 6.00
N TYR A 69 12.57 1.34 5.41
CA TYR A 69 12.67 1.63 3.98
C TYR A 69 12.22 0.45 3.12
N TYR A 70 12.71 -0.76 3.41
CA TYR A 70 12.30 -1.96 2.69
C TYR A 70 10.79 -2.23 2.82
N ALA A 71 10.24 -2.11 4.03
CA ALA A 71 8.82 -2.31 4.25
C ALA A 71 7.95 -1.27 3.54
N MET A 72 8.38 -0.01 3.52
CA MET A 72 7.67 1.06 2.81
C MET A 72 7.67 0.84 1.30
N PHE A 73 8.81 0.49 0.71
CA PHE A 73 8.89 0.14 -0.70
C PHE A 73 7.94 -1.02 -1.03
N GLN A 74 8.00 -2.12 -0.25
CA GLN A 74 7.13 -3.27 -0.44
C GLN A 74 5.64 -2.89 -0.31
N TYR A 75 5.28 -2.14 0.71
CA TYR A 75 3.92 -1.67 0.94
C TYR A 75 3.39 -0.88 -0.28
N TYR A 76 4.14 0.09 -0.79
CA TYR A 76 3.69 0.89 -1.93
C TYR A 76 3.57 0.07 -3.22
N SER A 77 4.54 -0.80 -3.50
CA SER A 77 4.49 -1.67 -4.68
C SER A 77 3.29 -2.62 -4.65
N LEU A 78 3.07 -3.27 -3.51
CA LEU A 78 1.97 -4.21 -3.34
C LEU A 78 0.60 -3.52 -3.28
N LEU A 79 0.53 -2.29 -2.79
CA LEU A 79 -0.71 -1.51 -2.80
C LEU A 79 -1.15 -1.18 -4.24
N GLU A 80 -0.22 -0.75 -5.09
CA GLU A 80 -0.53 -0.46 -6.49
C GLU A 80 -0.90 -1.74 -7.26
N GLU A 81 -0.22 -2.86 -7.00
CA GLU A 81 -0.62 -4.17 -7.54
C GLU A 81 -2.03 -4.58 -7.07
N LEU A 82 -2.34 -4.40 -5.79
CA LEU A 82 -3.65 -4.70 -5.24
C LEU A 82 -4.75 -3.87 -5.92
N LYS A 83 -4.54 -2.56 -6.09
CA LYS A 83 -5.48 -1.68 -6.79
C LYS A 83 -5.73 -2.15 -8.22
N HIS A 84 -4.66 -2.50 -8.94
CA HIS A 84 -4.77 -3.03 -10.29
C HIS A 84 -5.60 -4.32 -10.33
N ASN A 85 -5.29 -5.28 -9.46
CA ASN A 85 -5.98 -6.56 -9.39
C ASN A 85 -7.46 -6.39 -9.01
N VAL A 86 -7.79 -5.50 -8.08
CA VAL A 86 -9.19 -5.20 -7.73
C VAL A 86 -9.92 -4.59 -8.92
N LYS A 87 -9.31 -3.66 -9.64
CA LYS A 87 -9.92 -3.02 -10.82
C LYS A 87 -10.21 -4.03 -11.95
N MET A 88 -9.35 -5.02 -12.13
CA MET A 88 -9.49 -6.03 -13.18
C MET A 88 -10.44 -7.17 -12.78
N SER A 89 -10.27 -7.74 -11.59
CA SER A 89 -10.95 -8.97 -11.17
C SER A 89 -12.21 -8.73 -10.36
N TYR A 90 -12.31 -7.58 -9.67
CA TYR A 90 -13.40 -7.27 -8.75
C TYR A 90 -13.96 -5.84 -8.96
N PRO A 91 -14.24 -5.40 -10.20
CA PRO A 91 -14.54 -3.99 -10.53
C PRO A 91 -15.79 -3.44 -9.84
N HIS A 92 -16.70 -4.31 -9.41
CA HIS A 92 -17.95 -3.93 -8.77
C HIS A 92 -18.02 -4.33 -7.30
N ALA A 93 -16.94 -4.89 -6.74
CA ALA A 93 -16.92 -5.35 -5.36
C ALA A 93 -16.97 -4.17 -4.39
N ARG A 94 -17.71 -4.30 -3.29
CA ARG A 94 -18.06 -3.20 -2.37
C ARG A 94 -18.03 -3.62 -0.92
N ILE A 95 -17.84 -2.63 -0.05
CA ILE A 95 -18.25 -2.68 1.35
C ILE A 95 -19.31 -1.60 1.53
N HIS A 96 -20.51 -1.99 1.95
CA HIS A 96 -21.70 -1.13 1.94
C HIS A 96 -21.88 -0.47 0.56
N THR A 97 -21.79 0.86 0.49
CA THR A 97 -21.98 1.64 -0.74
C THR A 97 -20.67 1.92 -1.49
N LYS A 98 -19.50 1.72 -0.87
CA LYS A 98 -18.19 2.07 -1.44
C LYS A 98 -17.57 0.90 -2.18
N LEU A 99 -17.06 1.16 -3.38
CA LEU A 99 -16.27 0.18 -4.12
C LEU A 99 -14.96 -0.11 -3.37
N LEU A 100 -14.46 -1.34 -3.47
CA LEU A 100 -13.16 -1.72 -2.89
C LEU A 100 -12.04 -0.84 -3.43
N ILE A 101 -12.08 -0.45 -4.70
CA ILE A 101 -11.07 0.44 -5.29
C ILE A 101 -11.10 1.84 -4.68
N GLU A 102 -12.29 2.38 -4.37
CA GLU A 102 -12.42 3.70 -3.72
C GLU A 102 -11.87 3.67 -2.30
N ILE A 103 -12.03 2.54 -1.61
CA ILE A 103 -11.45 2.32 -0.27
C ILE A 103 -9.92 2.27 -0.37
N LEU A 104 -9.38 1.55 -1.36
CA LEU A 104 -7.93 1.41 -1.57
C LEU A 104 -7.25 2.71 -1.99
N GLU A 105 -7.92 3.61 -2.70
CA GLU A 105 -7.38 4.95 -2.99
C GLU A 105 -7.19 5.82 -1.74
N GLY A 106 -7.87 5.48 -0.63
CA GLY A 106 -7.68 6.15 0.65
C GLY A 106 -6.41 5.72 1.41
N PHE A 107 -5.71 4.67 0.96
CA PHE A 107 -4.47 4.23 1.61
C PHE A 107 -3.31 5.19 1.33
N PRO A 108 -2.42 5.43 2.32
CA PRO A 108 -1.35 6.39 2.18
C PRO A 108 -0.36 5.98 1.08
N LYS A 109 0.04 6.97 0.27
CA LYS A 109 1.01 6.86 -0.82
C LYS A 109 2.01 8.01 -0.84
N THR A 110 2.19 8.68 0.31
CA THR A 110 2.83 10.00 0.42
C THR A 110 4.25 10.01 -0.12
N TYR A 111 5.00 8.94 0.14
CA TYR A 111 6.42 8.83 -0.20
C TYR A 111 6.71 7.75 -1.27
N SER A 112 5.69 7.37 -2.07
CA SER A 112 5.82 6.28 -3.04
C SER A 112 6.95 6.52 -4.06
N SER A 113 6.99 7.70 -4.66
CA SER A 113 8.06 8.06 -5.61
C SER A 113 9.44 8.11 -4.97
N ASP A 114 9.54 8.50 -3.69
CA ASP A 114 10.81 8.55 -2.98
C ASP A 114 11.31 7.15 -2.63
N MET A 115 10.40 6.23 -2.27
CA MET A 115 10.76 4.82 -2.02
C MET A 115 11.19 4.09 -3.26
N ILE A 116 10.59 4.40 -4.42
CA ILE A 116 11.05 3.87 -5.71
C ILE A 116 12.48 4.34 -5.96
N LYS A 117 12.75 5.65 -5.88
CA LYS A 117 14.10 6.18 -6.07
C LYS A 117 15.11 5.56 -5.11
N TRP A 118 14.75 5.45 -3.83
CA TRP A 118 15.59 4.79 -2.82
C TRP A 118 15.93 3.35 -3.22
N TRP A 119 14.94 2.58 -3.66
CA TRP A 119 15.14 1.20 -4.11
C TRP A 119 16.06 1.12 -5.34
N GLU A 120 15.83 1.97 -6.33
CA GLU A 120 16.64 2.02 -7.55
C GLU A 120 18.10 2.39 -7.23
N LEU A 121 18.32 3.36 -6.35
CA LEU A 121 19.66 3.74 -5.87
C LEU A 121 20.32 2.59 -5.08
N LYS A 122 19.57 1.93 -4.20
CA LYS A 122 20.08 0.84 -3.34
C LYS A 122 20.45 -0.41 -4.14
N THR A 123 19.68 -0.74 -5.17
CA THR A 123 19.80 -2.02 -5.90
C THR A 123 20.39 -1.88 -7.31
N SER A 124 20.46 -0.64 -7.84
CA SER A 124 20.75 -0.37 -9.26
C SER A 124 19.76 -1.02 -10.25
N LEU A 125 18.59 -1.45 -9.77
CA LEU A 125 17.51 -2.00 -10.59
C LEU A 125 16.45 -0.92 -10.83
N VAL A 126 16.03 -0.74 -12.08
CA VAL A 126 14.94 0.19 -12.44
C VAL A 126 13.60 -0.48 -12.13
N VAL A 127 12.71 0.23 -11.46
CA VAL A 127 11.34 -0.23 -11.23
C VAL A 127 10.53 0.02 -12.50
N GLU A 128 10.28 -1.04 -13.26
CA GLU A 128 9.42 -0.95 -14.43
C GLU A 128 7.96 -0.72 -14.00
N HIS A 129 7.44 0.49 -14.22
CA HIS A 129 6.00 0.69 -14.22
C HIS A 129 5.42 -0.07 -15.41
N THR A 130 4.86 -1.25 -15.18
CA THR A 130 4.20 -2.02 -16.24
C THR A 130 3.21 -1.14 -16.99
N LYS A 131 3.31 -1.17 -18.33
CA LYS A 131 2.60 -0.33 -19.32
C LYS A 131 1.07 -0.28 -19.25
N GLN A 132 0.43 -0.90 -18.26
CA GLN A 132 -1.01 -0.76 -18.01
C GLN A 132 -1.38 0.49 -17.18
N THR A 133 -0.38 1.27 -16.75
CA THR A 133 -0.58 2.56 -16.04
C THR A 133 -0.47 3.77 -16.98
N ILE A 134 -0.20 3.56 -18.28
CA ILE A 134 -0.18 4.61 -19.31
C ILE A 134 -1.47 4.43 -20.13
N LEU A 135 -2.33 5.45 -20.13
CA LEU A 135 -3.68 5.54 -20.75
C LEU A 135 -4.84 5.21 -19.81
N MET A 136 -5.08 6.09 -18.83
CA MET A 136 -6.43 6.58 -18.57
C MET A 136 -6.31 8.08 -18.28
N ASP A 137 -6.48 8.88 -19.33
CA ASP A 137 -6.94 10.27 -19.22
C ASP A 137 -8.38 10.31 -18.69
#